data_AF-A0A968XQK1-F1
#
_entry.id   AF-A0A968XQK1-F1
#
_cell.length_a   1.000
_cell.length_b   1.000
_cell.length_c   1.000
_cell.angle_alpha   90.00
_cell.angle_beta   90.00
_cell.angle_gamma   90.00
#
_symmetry.space_group_name_H-M   'P 1'
#
loop_
_entity.id
_entity.type
_entity.pdbx_description
1 polymer ?
#
loop_
_entity_poly.entity_id
_entity_poly.type
_entity_poly.pdbx_seq_one_letter_code
_entity_poly.pdbx_strand_id
1 'polypeptide(L)'
;MKSSQHTAEQIVKILEQAERGEQTIAAICREHGIGENTFYRWRKAYGGMAVNEAQRLRELEKENARLKRLLAERMLEVDALKELIAKKA
;
A
#
# COMPACT_ATOMS: atom_id res chain seq x y z
N MET A 1 21.27 -16.59 0.22
CA MET A 1 20.05 -16.95 1.00
C MET A 1 19.16 -17.78 0.09
N LYS A 2 18.73 -18.97 0.53
CA LYS A 2 17.77 -19.81 -0.24
C LYS A 2 16.56 -18.96 -0.62
N SER A 3 16.14 -19.02 -1.88
CA SER A 3 14.92 -18.37 -2.38
C SER A 3 13.75 -18.73 -1.47
N SER A 4 13.09 -17.71 -0.91
CA SER A 4 11.85 -17.90 -0.15
C SER A 4 10.84 -18.62 -1.05
N GLN A 5 10.33 -19.76 -0.61
CA GLN A 5 9.31 -20.51 -1.35
C GLN A 5 7.96 -19.77 -1.38
N HIS A 6 7.79 -18.76 -0.52
CA HIS A 6 6.58 -17.96 -0.38
C HIS A 6 6.80 -16.52 -0.81
N THR A 7 5.85 -15.96 -1.56
CA THR A 7 5.82 -14.53 -1.93
C THR A 7 5.31 -13.68 -0.76
N ALA A 8 5.55 -12.37 -0.82
CA ALA A 8 5.04 -11.45 0.20
C ALA A 8 3.51 -11.49 0.30
N GLU A 9 2.81 -11.60 -0.83
CA GLU A 9 1.35 -11.69 -0.88
C GLU A 9 0.83 -12.98 -0.22
N GLN A 10 1.53 -14.11 -0.42
CA GLN A 10 1.18 -15.36 0.24
C GLN A 10 1.38 -15.26 1.75
N ILE A 11 2.47 -14.62 2.19
CA ILE A 11 2.75 -14.40 3.61
C ILE A 11 1.66 -13.54 4.25
N VAL A 12 1.26 -12.43 3.63
CA VAL A 12 0.20 -11.55 4.14
C VAL A 12 -1.14 -12.29 4.27
N LYS A 13 -1.53 -13.09 3.27
CA LYS A 13 -2.77 -13.89 3.33
C LYS A 13 -2.78 -14.90 4.48
N ILE A 14 -1.64 -15.55 4.74
CA ILE A 14 -1.50 -16.50 5.86
C ILE A 14 -1.64 -15.77 7.20
N LEU A 15 -1.06 -14.57 7.32
CA LEU A 15 -1.19 -13.75 8.53
C LEU A 15 -2.63 -13.26 8.73
N GLU A 16 -3.32 -12.83 7.68
CA GLU A 16 -4.74 -12.44 7.74
C GLU A 16 -5.65 -13.60 8.16
N GLN A 17 -5.39 -14.83 7.68
CA GLN A 17 -6.12 -16.03 8.11
C GLN A 17 -6.02 -16.24 9.63
N ALA A 18 -4.86 -15.96 10.21
CA ALA A 18 -4.66 -16.03 11.66
C ALA A 18 -5.34 -14.86 12.41
N GLU A 19 -5.43 -13.67 11.81
CA GLU A 19 -6.12 -12.51 12.39
C GLU A 19 -7.65 -12.70 12.45
N ARG A 20 -8.23 -13.48 11.53
CA ARG A 20 -9.67 -13.84 11.57
C ARG A 20 -10.04 -14.71 12.77
N GLY A 21 -9.08 -15.43 13.37
CA GLY A 21 -9.29 -16.22 14.59
C GLY A 21 -10.07 -17.53 14.39
N GLU A 22 -10.35 -17.94 13.16
CA GLU A 22 -11.11 -19.16 12.85
C GLU A 22 -10.31 -20.46 13.09
N GLN A 23 -8.98 -20.37 13.10
CA GLN A 23 -8.07 -21.51 13.31
C GLN A 23 -6.93 -21.13 14.27
N THR A 24 -6.35 -22.14 14.93
CA THR A 24 -5.14 -21.93 15.73
C THR A 24 -3.92 -21.70 14.83
N ILE A 25 -2.93 -20.94 15.32
CA ILE A 25 -1.67 -20.71 14.59
C ILE A 25 -0.99 -22.03 14.22
N ALA A 26 -1.05 -23.03 15.11
CA ALA A 26 -0.51 -24.37 14.85
C ALA A 26 -1.24 -25.12 13.71
N ALA A 27 -2.54 -24.92 13.54
CA ALA A 27 -3.30 -25.49 12.43
C ALA A 27 -2.92 -24.81 11.10
N ILE A 28 -2.87 -23.48 11.09
CA ILE A 28 -2.46 -22.68 9.92
C ILE A 28 -1.02 -23.04 9.51
N CYS A 29 -0.11 -23.17 10.47
CA CYS A 29 1.27 -23.56 10.19
C CYS A 29 1.36 -24.94 9.51
N ARG A 30 0.54 -25.90 9.95
CA ARG A 30 0.47 -27.23 9.32
C ARG A 30 -0.15 -27.19 7.93
N GLU A 31 -1.22 -26.42 7.74
CA GLU A 31 -1.89 -26.24 6.46
C GLU A 31 -0.94 -25.70 5.37
N HIS A 32 -0.13 -24.70 5.74
CA HIS A 32 0.80 -24.04 4.82
C HIS A 32 2.21 -24.65 4.81
N GLY A 33 2.45 -25.73 5.55
CA GLY A 33 3.75 -26.41 5.61
C GLY A 33 4.88 -25.56 6.21
N ILE A 34 4.55 -24.62 7.10
CA ILE A 34 5.50 -23.71 7.75
C ILE A 34 5.66 -24.03 9.24
N GLY A 35 6.81 -23.71 9.82
CA GLY A 35 6.99 -23.76 11.27
C GLY A 35 6.45 -22.51 11.96
N GLU A 36 5.96 -22.63 13.20
CA GLU A 36 5.44 -21.50 13.98
C GLU A 36 6.46 -20.36 14.15
N ASN A 37 7.75 -20.67 14.30
CA ASN A 37 8.81 -19.66 14.35
C ASN A 37 8.86 -18.81 13.06
N THR A 38 8.62 -19.44 11.90
CA THR A 38 8.54 -18.72 10.62
C THR A 38 7.32 -17.82 10.59
N PHE A 39 6.17 -18.30 11.06
CA PHE A 39 4.95 -17.52 11.19
C PHE A 39 5.15 -16.27 12.04
N TYR A 40 5.73 -16.39 13.24
CA TYR A 40 5.96 -15.23 14.11
C TYR A 40 6.99 -14.25 13.53
N ARG A 41 8.03 -14.75 12.84
CA ARG A 41 8.97 -13.89 12.12
C ARG A 41 8.28 -13.10 11.01
N TRP A 42 7.40 -13.75 10.25
CA TRP A 42 6.58 -13.08 9.26
C TRP A 42 5.60 -12.10 9.88
N ARG A 43 4.95 -12.45 10.98
CA ARG A 43 4.05 -11.54 11.70
C ARG A 43 4.78 -10.27 12.16
N LYS A 44 6.04 -10.38 12.57
CA LYS A 44 6.87 -9.21 12.92
C LYS A 44 7.22 -8.34 11.70
N ALA A 45 7.43 -8.95 10.53
CA ALA A 45 7.90 -8.26 9.33
C ALA A 45 6.78 -7.75 8.41
N TYR A 46 5.66 -8.47 8.36
CA TYR A 46 4.53 -8.26 7.45
C TYR A 46 3.19 -8.07 8.18
N GLY A 47 3.15 -8.27 9.51
CA GLY A 47 1.94 -8.01 10.30
C GLY A 47 1.56 -6.53 10.22
N GLY A 48 0.28 -6.26 9.96
CA GLY A 48 -0.22 -4.91 9.73
C GLY A 48 0.18 -4.29 8.38
N MET A 49 0.85 -5.02 7.49
CA MET A 49 1.22 -4.51 6.16
C MET A 49 -0.03 -4.15 5.32
N ALA A 50 -1.09 -4.95 5.37
CA ALA A 50 -2.36 -4.62 4.68
C ALA A 50 -2.99 -3.32 5.20
N VAL A 51 -2.90 -3.06 6.52
CA VAL A 51 -3.39 -1.81 7.14
C VAL A 51 -2.51 -0.63 6.72
N ASN A 52 -1.19 -0.81 6.70
CA ASN A 52 -0.23 0.19 6.24
C ASN A 52 -0.38 0.51 4.75
N GLU A 53 -0.67 -0.48 3.90
CA GLU A 53 -0.92 -0.30 2.47
C GLU A 53 -2.23 0.46 2.23
N ALA A 54 -3.30 0.13 2.94
CA ALA A 54 -4.56 0.88 2.86
C ALA A 54 -4.41 2.34 3.32
N GLN A 55 -3.62 2.58 4.38
CA GLN A 55 -3.31 3.93 4.84
C GLN A 55 -2.46 4.70 3.81
N ARG A 56 -1.41 4.07 3.29
CA ARG A 56 -0.55 4.65 2.25
C ARG A 56 -1.33 4.96 0.98
N LEU A 57 -2.27 4.10 0.58
CA LEU A 57 -3.14 4.34 -0.58
C LEU A 57 -3.99 5.60 -0.38
N ARG A 58 -4.65 5.75 0.77
CA ARG A 58 -5.45 6.94 1.09
C ARG A 58 -4.61 8.22 1.10
N GLU A 59 -3.39 8.15 1.63
CA GLU A 59 -2.46 9.29 1.64
C GLU A 59 -2.04 9.68 0.22
N LEU A 60 -1.73 8.69 -0.64
CA LEU A 60 -1.42 8.93 -2.04
C LEU A 60 -2.61 9.50 -2.82
N GLU A 61 -3.82 9.01 -2.59
CA GLU A 61 -5.04 9.55 -3.21
C GLU A 61 -5.26 11.02 -2.81
N LYS A 62 -5.09 11.34 -1.53
CA LYS A 62 -5.20 12.71 -1.02
C LYS A 62 -4.16 13.65 -1.64
N GLU A 63 -2.91 13.20 -1.72
CA GLU A 63 -1.84 14.00 -2.32
C GLU A 63 -2.06 14.17 -3.83
N ASN A 64 -2.51 13.12 -4.53
CA ASN A 64 -2.84 13.21 -5.96
C ASN A 64 -3.96 14.24 -6.22
N ALA A 65 -5.02 14.23 -5.39
CA ALA A 65 -6.10 15.21 -5.49
C ALA A 65 -5.59 16.64 -5.26
N ARG A 66 -4.71 16.84 -4.27
CA ARG A 66 -4.08 18.13 -4.00
C ARG A 66 -3.21 18.60 -5.18
N LEU A 67 -2.37 17.73 -5.72
CA LEU A 67 -1.49 18.03 -6.85
C LEU A 67 -2.28 18.40 -8.10
N LYS A 68 -3.36 17.66 -8.41
CA LYS A 68 -4.25 17.98 -9.53
C LYS A 68 -4.89 19.36 -9.40
N ARG A 69 -5.33 19.73 -8.19
CA ARG A 69 -5.88 21.06 -7.91
C ARG A 69 -4.85 22.16 -8.16
N LEU A 70 -3.67 22.03 -7.57
CA LEU A 70 -2.58 22.99 -7.74
C LEU A 70 -2.16 23.13 -9.21
N LEU A 71 -2.10 22.01 -9.94
CA LEU A 71 -1.79 22.02 -11.36
C LEU A 71 -2.85 22.79 -12.16
N ALA A 72 -4.14 22.55 -11.91
CA ALA A 72 -5.22 23.27 -12.57
C ALA A 72 -5.18 24.78 -12.29
N GLU A 73 -4.95 25.17 -11.03
CA GLU A 73 -4.79 26.59 -10.63
C GLU A 73 -3.62 27.24 -11.39
N ARG A 74 -2.46 26.58 -11.47
CA ARG A 74 -1.30 27.08 -12.23
C ARG A 74 -1.54 27.14 -13.73
N MET A 75 -2.25 26.18 -14.30
CA MET A 75 -2.59 26.21 -15.73
C MET A 75 -3.48 27.42 -16.05
N LEU A 76 -4.48 27.71 -15.22
CA LEU A 76 -5.33 28.89 -15.39
C LEU A 76 -4.54 30.20 -15.29
N GLU A 77 -3.59 30.31 -14.35
CA GLU A 77 -2.71 31.48 -14.25
C GLU A 77 -1.85 31.65 -15.52
N VAL A 78 -1.28 30.56 -16.02
CA VAL A 78 -0.46 30.57 -17.24
C VAL A 78 -1.29 31.00 -18.45
N ASP A 79 -2.52 30.49 -18.58
CA ASP A 79 -3.40 30.84 -19.71
C ASP A 79 -3.82 32.31 -19.64
N ALA A 80 -4.17 32.82 -18.46
CA ALA A 80 -4.47 34.23 -18.27
C ALA A 80 -3.27 35.15 -18.62
N LEU A 81 -2.05 34.77 -18.23
CA LEU A 81 -0.84 35.51 -18.59
C LEU A 81 -0.59 35.51 -20.10
N LYS A 82 -0.78 34.37 -20.77
CA LYS A 82 -0.66 34.27 -22.23
C LYS A 82 -1.66 35.16 -22.95
N GLU A 83 -2.91 35.20 -22.50
CA GLU A 83 -3.94 36.09 -23.07
C GLU A 83 -3.57 37.57 -22.92
N LEU A 84 -3.03 37.97 -21.76
CA LEU A 84 -2.60 39.35 -21.53
C LEU A 84 -1.42 39.75 -22.43
N ILE A 85 -0.48 38.84 -22.66
CA ILE A 85 0.64 39.07 -23.58
C ILE A 85 0.12 39.20 -25.02
N ALA A 86 -0.77 38.30 -25.43
CA ALA A 86 -1.35 38.31 -26.77
C ALA A 86 -2.17 39.58 -27.08
N LYS A 87 -2.85 40.16 -26.07
CA LYS A 87 -3.60 41.42 -26.22
C LYS A 87 -2.72 42.68 -26.29
N LYS A 88 -1.44 42.59 -25.88
CA LYS A 88 -0.48 43.71 -25.90
C LYS A 88 0.39 43.73 -27.16
N ALA A 89 0.40 42.65 -27.94
CA ALA A 89 1.06 42.55 -29.25
C ALA A 89 0.10 43.03 -30.36
#